data_AF-A0A1L5KMI9-F1
#
_entry.id   AF-A0A1L5KMI9-F1
#
_cell.length_a   1.000
_cell.length_b   1.000
_cell.length_c   1.000
_cell.angle_alpha   90.00
_cell.angle_beta   90.00
_cell.angle_gamma   90.00
#
_symmetry.space_group_name_H-M   'P 1'
#
loop_
_entity.id
_entity.type
_entity.pdbx_description
1 polymer ?
#
loop_
_entity_poly.entity_id
_entity_poly.type
_entity_poly.pdbx_seq_one_letter_code
_entity_poly.pdbx_strand_id
1 'polypeptide(L)'
;RLRILDEFTRGDLDILVATDVAARGLHIPAVTHVFNYDLPDDCEDYVHRIGRTGRAGASGHSISLACEEYALNLPAIETYIGHSIPVSKYNPDALMTDLPKPLRLTRPRTGNGPRRTGAPRNRRRSG
;
A
#
# COMPACT_ATOMS: atom_id res chain seq x y z
N ARG A 1 -10.53 0.55 6.34
CA ARG A 1 -9.72 1.71 5.92
C ARG A 1 -9.53 2.67 7.10
N LEU A 2 -10.60 3.25 7.66
CA LEU A 2 -10.50 4.17 8.81
C LEU A 2 -9.81 3.56 10.05
N ARG A 3 -10.12 2.31 10.43
CA ARG A 3 -9.45 1.64 11.56
C ARG A 3 -7.93 1.56 11.42
N ILE A 4 -7.43 1.20 10.23
CA ILE A 4 -5.98 1.05 9.99
C ILE A 4 -5.27 2.40 10.06
N LEU A 5 -5.91 3.46 9.54
CA LEU A 5 -5.38 4.82 9.65
C LEU A 5 -5.35 5.30 11.09
N ASP A 6 -6.37 4.98 11.88
CA ASP A 6 -6.43 5.32 13.28
C ASP A 6 -5.35 4.58 14.09
N GLU A 7 -5.18 3.29 13.86
CA GLU A 7 -4.07 2.49 14.42
C GLU A 7 -2.69 3.06 14.02
N PHE A 8 -2.50 3.41 12.74
CA PHE A 8 -1.26 4.05 12.28
C PHE A 8 -1.03 5.42 12.91
N THR A 9 -2.07 6.26 13.03
CA THR A 9 -1.96 7.60 13.60
C THR A 9 -1.67 7.56 15.11
N ARG A 10 -2.18 6.54 15.80
CA ARG A 10 -1.89 6.32 17.23
C ARG A 10 -0.52 5.67 17.48
N GLY A 11 0.17 5.23 16.42
CA GLY A 11 1.46 4.53 16.52
C GLY A 11 1.35 3.04 16.83
N ASP A 12 0.16 2.46 16.73
CA ASP A 12 -0.05 1.01 16.88
C ASP A 12 0.49 0.23 15.65
N LEU A 13 0.70 0.93 14.52
CA LEU A 13 1.30 0.41 13.30
C LEU A 13 2.43 1.33 12.86
N ASP A 14 3.62 0.75 12.64
CA ASP A 14 4.80 1.52 12.19
C ASP A 14 4.77 1.84 10.70
N ILE A 15 4.08 1.02 9.90
CA ILE A 15 4.12 1.06 8.44
C ILE A 15 2.71 0.99 7.86
N LEU A 16 2.41 1.89 6.93
CA LEU A 16 1.20 1.90 6.13
C LEU A 16 1.53 1.77 4.65
N VAL A 17 1.00 0.72 4.01
CA VAL A 17 1.11 0.51 2.55
C VAL A 17 -0.22 0.90 1.90
N ALA A 18 -0.17 1.74 0.87
CA ALA A 18 -1.35 2.23 0.17
C ALA A 18 -1.07 2.48 -1.32
N THR A 19 -2.13 2.47 -2.13
CA THR A 19 -2.13 2.97 -3.51
C THR A 19 -2.79 4.34 -3.58
N ASP A 20 -2.54 5.13 -4.63
CA ASP A 20 -3.08 6.49 -4.75
C ASP A 20 -4.62 6.53 -4.66
N VAL A 21 -5.29 5.58 -5.31
CA VAL A 21 -6.76 5.43 -5.24
C VAL A 21 -7.21 5.14 -3.80
N ALA A 22 -6.48 4.26 -3.11
CA ALA A 22 -6.74 3.92 -1.72
C ALA A 22 -6.22 4.97 -0.72
N ALA A 23 -5.60 6.06 -1.18
CA ALA A 23 -5.12 7.17 -0.35
C ALA A 23 -5.93 8.47 -0.56
N ARG A 24 -6.58 8.67 -1.71
CA ARG A 24 -7.42 9.84 -1.98
C ARG A 24 -8.53 10.00 -0.93
N GLY A 25 -8.71 11.24 -0.47
CA GLY A 25 -9.66 11.61 0.58
C GLY A 25 -9.21 11.27 2.02
N LEU A 26 -8.00 10.74 2.21
CA LEU A 26 -7.46 10.49 3.54
C LEU A 26 -6.42 11.54 3.92
N HIS A 27 -6.60 12.12 5.10
CA HIS A 27 -5.56 12.92 5.74
C HIS A 27 -4.62 11.98 6.50
N ILE A 28 -3.53 11.59 5.86
CA ILE A 28 -2.45 10.84 6.52
C ILE A 28 -1.64 11.83 7.36
N PRO A 29 -1.36 11.55 8.65
CA PRO A 29 -0.55 12.40 9.52
C PRO A 29 0.86 12.62 8.94
N ALA A 30 1.55 13.65 9.42
CA ALA A 30 2.92 13.93 9.02
C ALA A 30 3.82 12.74 9.41
N VAL A 31 4.33 12.02 8.41
CA VAL A 31 5.23 10.88 8.61
C VAL A 31 6.68 11.30 8.44
N THR A 32 7.61 10.58 9.07
CA THR A 32 9.05 10.85 8.96
C THR A 32 9.61 10.42 7.59
N HIS A 33 9.02 9.38 7.00
CA HIS A 33 9.48 8.79 5.74
C HIS A 33 8.31 8.47 4.81
N VAL A 34 8.52 8.72 3.53
CA VAL A 34 7.68 8.25 2.43
C VAL A 34 8.52 7.37 1.52
N PHE A 35 8.01 6.18 1.20
CA PHE A 35 8.65 5.26 0.27
C PHE A 35 7.77 5.11 -0.97
N ASN A 36 8.23 5.59 -2.12
CA ASN A 36 7.61 5.27 -3.40
C ASN A 36 8.15 3.91 -3.86
N TYR A 37 7.33 2.87 -3.73
CA TYR A 37 7.71 1.53 -4.20
C TYR A 37 7.86 1.49 -5.73
N ASP A 38 6.97 2.19 -6.42
CA ASP A 38 7.05 2.46 -7.86
C ASP A 38 6.95 3.98 -8.07
N LEU A 39 7.72 4.56 -8.99
CA LEU A 39 7.53 5.96 -9.37
C LEU A 39 6.18 6.13 -10.06
N PRO A 40 5.40 7.17 -9.73
CA PRO A 40 4.15 7.44 -10.42
C PRO A 40 4.41 7.87 -11.87
N ASP A 41 3.42 7.61 -12.73
CA ASP A 41 3.44 8.09 -14.12
C ASP A 41 3.22 9.61 -14.21
N ASP A 42 2.47 10.16 -13.25
CA ASP A 42 2.18 11.59 -13.18
C ASP A 42 3.04 12.29 -12.10
N CYS A 43 3.66 13.40 -12.48
CA CYS A 43 4.50 14.22 -11.61
C CYS A 43 3.72 14.91 -10.46
N GLU A 44 2.45 15.23 -10.65
CA GLU A 44 1.58 15.76 -9.59
C GLU A 44 1.35 14.71 -8.52
N ASP A 45 1.12 13.45 -8.92
CA ASP A 45 0.96 12.33 -8.00
C ASP A 45 2.26 12.10 -7.19
N TYR A 46 3.44 12.30 -7.78
CA TYR A 46 4.71 12.30 -7.03
C TYR A 46 4.70 13.33 -5.90
N VAL A 47 4.36 14.59 -6.20
CA VAL A 47 4.29 15.67 -5.20
C VAL A 47 3.23 15.38 -4.14
N HIS A 48 2.06 14.85 -4.53
CA HIS A 48 1.00 14.48 -3.59
C HIS A 48 1.39 13.35 -2.63
N ARG A 49 2.22 12.41 -3.10
CA ARG A 49 2.79 11.32 -2.28
C ARG A 49 3.85 11.82 -1.32
N ILE A 50 4.85 12.56 -1.80
CA ILE A 50 5.94 13.04 -0.91
C ILE A 50 5.46 14.12 0.05
N GLY A 51 4.39 14.85 -0.30
CA GLY A 51 3.76 15.83 0.57
C GLY A 51 3.14 15.26 1.85
N ARG A 52 3.31 13.97 2.17
CA ARG A 52 2.98 13.36 3.47
C ARG A 52 4.06 13.53 4.52
N THR A 53 5.27 13.90 4.12
CA THR A 53 6.39 14.20 5.02
C THR A 53 6.77 15.69 4.99
N GLY A 54 7.65 16.13 5.89
CA GLY A 54 8.25 17.48 5.84
C GLY A 54 7.30 18.67 6.02
N ARG A 55 6.15 18.49 6.70
CA ARG A 55 5.14 19.56 6.90
C ARG A 55 5.47 20.45 8.11
N ALA A 56 4.96 21.69 8.08
CA ALA A 56 5.01 22.63 9.22
C ALA A 56 6.42 22.87 9.79
N GLY A 57 7.44 22.90 8.92
CA GLY A 57 8.84 23.12 9.31
C GLY A 57 9.55 21.88 9.85
N ALA A 58 8.89 20.73 9.93
CA ALA A 58 9.55 19.46 10.21
C ALA A 58 10.40 19.01 9.01
N SER A 59 11.48 18.28 9.28
CA SER A 59 12.22 17.56 8.25
C SER A 59 11.57 16.20 7.98
N GLY A 60 11.89 15.63 6.82
CA GLY A 60 11.54 14.26 6.52
C GLY A 60 12.09 13.82 5.18
N HIS A 61 11.95 12.52 4.90
CA HIS A 61 12.64 11.89 3.77
C HIS A 61 11.64 11.24 2.82
N SER A 62 11.89 11.40 1.52
CA SER A 62 11.25 10.62 0.49
C SER A 62 12.29 9.77 -0.22
N ILE A 63 12.05 8.47 -0.30
CA ILE A 63 12.89 7.50 -1.00
C ILE A 63 12.05 6.86 -2.08
N SER A 64 12.55 6.88 -3.30
CA SER A 64 11.86 6.27 -4.45
C SER A 64 12.67 5.11 -4.98
N LEU A 65 12.01 3.97 -5.17
CA LEU A 65 12.54 2.84 -5.89
C LEU A 65 12.13 2.99 -7.36
N ALA A 66 13.11 2.83 -8.26
CA ALA A 66 12.88 2.91 -9.68
C ALA A 66 13.57 1.72 -10.35
N CYS A 67 12.80 0.93 -11.10
CA CYS A 67 13.33 -0.09 -12.01
C CYS A 67 13.44 0.49 -13.43
N GLU A 68 13.90 -0.32 -14.38
CA GLU A 68 14.05 0.09 -15.79
C GLU A 68 12.76 0.66 -16.40
N GLU A 69 11.60 0.13 -16.00
CA GLU A 69 10.29 0.61 -16.43
C GLU A 69 9.98 2.01 -15.89
N TYR A 70 10.14 2.21 -14.59
CA TYR A 70 9.74 3.45 -13.91
C TYR A 70 10.79 4.57 -13.98
N ALA A 71 12.04 4.25 -14.28
CA ALA A 71 13.12 5.24 -14.42
C ALA A 71 12.85 6.24 -15.57
N LEU A 72 12.03 5.87 -16.56
CA LEU A 72 11.62 6.74 -17.66
C LEU A 72 10.72 7.91 -17.21
N ASN A 73 10.03 7.77 -16.07
CA ASN A 73 9.17 8.82 -15.51
C ASN A 73 9.99 9.88 -14.77
N LEU A 74 11.23 9.57 -14.38
CA LEU A 74 12.07 10.43 -13.55
C LEU A 74 12.34 11.81 -14.17
N PRO A 75 12.67 11.96 -15.47
CA PRO A 75 12.94 13.28 -16.06
C PRO A 75 11.74 14.23 -15.98
N ALA A 76 10.51 13.73 -16.19
CA ALA A 76 9.30 14.53 -16.08
C ALA A 76 9.07 14.98 -14.63
N ILE A 77 9.29 14.09 -13.66
CA ILE A 77 9.21 14.40 -12.23
C ILE A 77 10.23 15.45 -11.83
N GLU A 78 11.51 15.28 -12.19
CA GLU A 78 12.59 16.21 -11.87
C GLU A 78 12.36 17.60 -12.47
N THR A 79 11.85 17.64 -13.72
CA THR A 79 11.46 18.89 -14.37
C THR A 79 10.35 19.59 -13.61
N TYR A 80 9.33 18.85 -13.16
CA TYR A 80 8.20 19.39 -12.41
C TYR A 80 8.59 19.94 -11.03
N ILE A 81 9.45 19.23 -10.29
CA ILE A 81 9.93 19.67 -8.96
C ILE A 81 11.07 20.69 -9.05
N GLY A 82 11.64 20.90 -10.23
CA GLY A 82 12.67 21.92 -10.51
C GLY A 82 14.08 21.56 -10.06
N HIS A 83 14.35 20.29 -9.71
CA HIS A 83 15.67 19.82 -9.34
C HIS A 83 15.81 18.31 -9.58
N SER A 84 17.05 17.83 -9.74
CA SER A 84 17.31 16.40 -9.83
C SER A 84 17.15 15.69 -8.48
N ILE A 85 16.74 14.43 -8.52
CA ILE A 85 16.66 13.53 -7.38
C ILE A 85 17.99 12.78 -7.27
N PRO A 86 18.71 12.89 -6.13
CA PRO A 86 19.97 12.19 -5.96
C PRO A 86 19.81 10.68 -6.04
N VAL A 87 20.61 10.04 -6.87
CA VAL A 87 20.66 8.57 -6.98
C VAL A 87 21.64 8.02 -5.95
N SER A 88 21.19 7.08 -5.14
CA SER A 88 22.04 6.33 -4.20
C SER A 88 22.13 4.86 -4.62
N LYS A 89 23.28 4.24 -4.34
CA LYS A 89 23.43 2.79 -4.44
C LYS A 89 22.96 2.16 -3.14
N TYR A 90 22.26 1.03 -3.22
CA TYR A 90 21.96 0.23 -2.03
C TYR A 90 23.17 -0.60 -1.63
N ASN A 91 23.29 -0.90 -0.33
CA ASN A 91 24.27 -1.85 0.15
C ASN A 91 23.71 -3.28 0.02
N PRO A 92 24.26 -4.14 -0.86
CA PRO A 92 23.75 -5.50 -1.03
C PRO A 92 23.91 -6.34 0.23
N ASP A 93 24.93 -6.09 1.05
CA ASP A 93 25.17 -6.82 2.30
C ASP A 93 24.17 -6.44 3.41
N ALA A 94 23.45 -5.32 3.25
CA ALA A 94 22.40 -4.90 4.17
C ALA A 94 21.03 -5.53 3.84
N LEU A 95 20.93 -6.28 2.75
CA LEU A 95 19.70 -6.96 2.37
C LEU A 95 19.44 -8.17 3.26
N MET A 96 18.18 -8.35 3.66
CA MET A 96 17.76 -9.57 4.35
C MET A 96 17.84 -10.75 3.38
N THR A 97 18.71 -11.72 3.68
CA THR A 97 18.87 -12.94 2.89
C THR A 97 17.90 -14.04 3.29
N ASP A 98 17.40 -14.00 4.53
CA ASP A 98 16.41 -14.94 5.05
C ASP A 98 15.05 -14.22 5.20
N LEU A 99 14.30 -14.16 4.10
CA LEU A 99 12.94 -13.64 4.09
C LEU A 99 11.95 -14.79 4.31
N PRO A 100 11.05 -14.70 5.30
CA PRO A 100 10.01 -15.70 5.48
C PRO A 100 9.13 -15.76 4.22
N LYS A 101 8.68 -16.97 3.87
CA LYS A 101 7.75 -17.14 2.73
C LYS A 101 6.53 -16.24 2.93
N PRO A 102 6.10 -15.50 1.89
CA PRO A 102 4.97 -14.58 2.03
C PRO A 102 3.74 -15.32 2.53
N LEU A 103 3.08 -14.75 3.54
CA LEU A 103 1.85 -15.30 4.11
C LEU A 103 0.78 -15.33 3.02
N ARG A 104 0.38 -16.53 2.61
CA ARG A 104 -0.79 -16.70 1.73
C ARG A 104 -2.04 -16.42 2.55
N LEU A 105 -2.54 -15.19 2.50
CA LEU A 105 -3.83 -14.81 3.05
C LEU A 105 -4.93 -15.55 2.28
N THR A 106 -5.33 -16.70 2.79
CA THR A 106 -6.50 -17.42 2.27
C THR A 106 -7.72 -16.64 2.72
N ARG A 107 -8.30 -15.83 1.82
CA ARG A 107 -9.52 -15.10 2.12
C ARG A 107 -10.58 -16.13 2.56
N PRO A 108 -11.14 -16.04 3.78
CA PRO A 108 -12.19 -16.95 4.18
C PRO A 108 -13.31 -16.86 3.14
N ARG A 109 -13.61 -17.97 2.45
CA ARG A 109 -14.83 -18.03 1.66
C ARG A 109 -15.96 -17.86 2.66
N THR A 110 -16.62 -16.70 2.64
CA THR A 110 -17.87 -16.47 3.35
C THR A 110 -18.88 -17.47 2.78
N GLY A 111 -18.98 -18.62 3.43
CA GLY A 111 -19.92 -19.68 3.10
C GLY A 111 -21.33 -19.17 3.33
N ASN A 112 -22.02 -18.90 2.23
CA ASN A 112 -23.41 -18.52 2.21
C ASN A 112 -24.29 -19.75 2.47
N GLY A 113 -25.08 -19.71 3.54
CA GLY A 113 -26.38 -20.40 3.61
C GLY A 113 -26.46 -21.70 4.43
N PRO A 114 -27.44 -21.83 5.34
CA PRO A 114 -27.67 -23.07 6.08
C PRO A 114 -28.18 -24.18 5.16
N ARG A 115 -27.57 -25.35 5.26
CA ARG A 115 -28.07 -26.61 4.67
C ARG A 115 -29.50 -26.85 5.18
N ARG A 116 -30.50 -26.64 4.32
CA ARG A 116 -31.87 -27.12 4.55
C ARG A 116 -31.84 -28.66 4.57
N THR A 117 -31.82 -29.24 5.76
CA THR A 117 -32.15 -30.64 6.01
C THR A 117 -33.64 -30.84 5.77
N GLY A 118 -34.01 -31.13 4.52
CA GLY A 118 -35.36 -31.56 4.17
C GLY A 118 -35.59 -32.99 4.65
N ALA A 119 -36.48 -33.16 5.63
CA ALA A 119 -36.94 -34.45 6.12
C ALA A 119 -37.55 -35.33 5.01
N PRO A 120 -37.43 -36.67 5.10
CA PRO A 120 -37.95 -37.57 4.08
C PRO A 120 -39.48 -37.63 4.14
N ARG A 121 -40.15 -37.12 3.10
CA ARG A 121 -41.61 -37.19 3.00
C ARG A 121 -42.01 -38.58 2.46
N ASN A 122 -42.34 -39.44 3.41
CA ASN A 122 -43.00 -40.72 3.26
C ASN A 122 -44.21 -40.61 2.29
N ARG A 123 -44.11 -41.18 1.08
CA ARG A 123 -45.26 -41.38 0.17
C ARG A 123 -45.66 -42.85 0.22
N ARG A 124 -46.76 -43.07 0.94
CA ARG A 124 -47.54 -44.31 1.00
C ARG A 124 -48.14 -44.65 -0.36
N ARG A 125 -48.22 -45.96 -0.63
CA ARG A 125 -49.07 -46.66 -1.60
C ARG A 125 -50.50 -46.10 -1.64
N SER A 126 -51.10 -46.08 -2.83
CA SER A 126 -52.36 -46.80 -3.18
C SER A 126 -52.99 -46.22 -4.45
N GLY A 127 -53.44 -47.09 -5.36
CA GLY A 127 -54.33 -46.75 -6.48
C GLY A 127 -53.79 -47.21 -7.81
#